data_AF-A0A972LWK4-F1
#
_entry.id   AF-A0A972LWK4-F1
#
_cell.length_a   1.000
_cell.length_b   1.000
_cell.length_c   1.000
_cell.angle_alpha   90.00
_cell.angle_beta   90.00
_cell.angle_gamma   90.00
#
_symmetry.space_group_name_H-M   'P 1'
#
loop_
_entity.id
_entity.type
_entity.pdbx_description
1 polymer ?
#
loop_
_entity_poly.entity_id
_entity_poly.type
_entity_poly.pdbx_seq_one_letter_code
_entity_poly.pdbx_strand_id
1 'polypeptide(L)'
;MSQPVKISDSLILDARQTSKVAERSIAGQIEYWARLGRAVEPLISGEKALALRQTGDLKPLFELLASVDTAEGRSRVAEVLAEQPFPHYESAPNQPGLLVRTEADGQQAIGKFVGRKFNIFEPTACDRATSNKKAAEG
;
A
#
# COMPACT_ATOMS: atom_id res chain seq x y z
N MET A 1 4.42 47.78 -6.33
CA MET A 1 3.40 47.83 -5.27
C MET A 1 2.93 46.41 -5.01
N SER A 2 3.12 45.86 -3.81
CA SER A 2 2.55 44.56 -3.44
C SER A 2 1.08 44.75 -3.08
N GLN A 3 0.18 44.21 -3.90
CA GLN A 3 -1.24 44.18 -3.57
C GLN A 3 -1.52 42.96 -2.69
N PRO A 4 -2.26 43.09 -1.58
CA PRO A 4 -2.63 41.94 -0.77
C PRO A 4 -3.57 41.02 -1.56
N VAL A 5 -3.16 39.76 -1.73
CA VAL A 5 -3.93 38.71 -2.41
C VAL A 5 -4.36 37.68 -1.37
N LYS A 6 -5.63 37.27 -1.41
CA LYS A 6 -6.12 36.16 -0.58
C LYS A 6 -5.58 34.84 -1.14
N ILE A 7 -4.95 34.06 -0.27
CA ILE A 7 -4.38 32.75 -0.59
C ILE A 7 -5.10 31.72 0.29
N SER A 8 -5.28 30.48 -0.18
CA SER A 8 -5.87 29.43 0.62
C SER A 8 -5.01 29.07 1.83
N ASP A 9 -5.66 28.74 2.95
CA ASP A 9 -4.95 28.35 4.17
C ASP A 9 -4.10 27.09 3.96
N SER A 10 -4.58 26.15 3.14
CA SER A 10 -3.83 24.94 2.77
C SER A 10 -2.49 25.27 2.11
N LEU A 11 -2.47 26.19 1.14
CA LEU A 11 -1.23 26.58 0.45
C LEU A 11 -0.24 27.26 1.41
N ILE A 12 -0.77 28.05 2.36
CA ILE A 12 0.06 28.70 3.39
C ILE A 12 0.67 27.64 4.34
N LEU A 13 -0.10 26.61 4.71
CA LEU A 13 0.39 25.50 5.53
C LEU A 13 1.47 24.70 4.79
N ASP A 14 1.26 24.36 3.52
CA ASP A 14 2.23 23.65 2.69
C ASP A 14 3.52 24.46 2.53
N ALA A 15 3.39 25.77 2.29
CA ALA A 15 4.53 26.68 2.20
C ALA A 15 5.28 26.76 3.53
N ARG A 16 4.58 26.76 4.67
CA ARG A 16 5.20 26.74 6.00
C ARG A 16 5.98 25.47 6.25
N GLN A 17 5.46 24.31 5.85
CA GLN A 17 6.17 23.04 6.03
C GLN A 17 7.39 22.95 5.11
N THR A 18 7.20 23.28 3.83
CA THR A 18 8.26 23.19 2.81
C THR A 18 9.37 24.21 3.04
N SER A 19 9.02 25.43 3.46
CA SER A 19 9.99 26.51 3.70
C SER A 19 10.94 26.23 4.86
N LYS A 20 10.52 25.45 5.88
CA LYS A 20 11.41 24.98 6.95
C LYS A 20 12.54 24.11 6.42
N VAL A 21 12.22 23.20 5.50
CA VAL A 21 13.20 22.29 4.90
C VAL A 21 14.11 23.04 3.92
N ALA A 22 13.54 23.98 3.18
CA ALA A 22 14.26 24.75 2.17
C ALA A 22 14.99 25.98 2.72
N GLU A 23 14.91 26.24 4.04
CA GLU A 23 15.45 27.43 4.72
C GLU A 23 15.01 28.76 4.07
N ARG A 24 13.74 28.85 3.67
CA ARG A 24 13.14 30.06 3.09
C ARG A 24 12.10 30.68 4.01
N SER A 25 11.75 31.94 3.76
CA SER A 25 10.52 32.50 4.32
C SER A 25 9.29 31.87 3.65
N ILE A 26 8.13 31.90 4.31
CA ILE A 26 6.87 31.40 3.75
C ILE A 26 6.56 32.12 2.42
N ALA A 27 6.68 33.45 2.40
CA ALA A 27 6.50 34.25 1.19
C ALA A 27 7.52 33.89 0.11
N GLY A 28 8.79 33.69 0.47
CA GLY A 28 9.84 33.30 -0.46
C GLY A 28 9.62 31.89 -1.05
N GLN A 29 9.03 30.98 -0.28
CA GLN A 29 8.65 29.65 -0.79
C GLN A 29 7.48 29.72 -1.78
N ILE A 30 6.48 30.57 -1.51
CA ILE A 30 5.36 30.80 -2.44
C ILE A 30 5.87 31.45 -3.74
N GLU A 31 6.76 32.44 -3.63
CA GLU A 31 7.35 33.08 -4.79
C GLU A 31 8.21 32.10 -5.61
N TYR A 32 8.96 31.22 -4.93
CA TYR A 32 9.71 30.15 -5.59
C TYR A 32 8.80 29.23 -6.41
N TRP A 33 7.68 28.77 -5.83
CA TRP A 33 6.70 27.95 -6.55
C TRP A 33 6.06 28.70 -7.72
N ALA A 34 5.74 29.98 -7.57
CA ALA A 34 5.21 30.79 -8.67
C ALA A 34 6.22 30.92 -9.83
N ARG A 35 7.49 31.15 -9.51
CA ARG A 35 8.58 31.21 -10.52
C ARG A 35 8.77 29.87 -11.22
N LEU A 36 8.73 28.77 -10.47
CA LEU A 36 8.82 27.41 -11.00
C LEU A 36 7.65 27.11 -11.94
N GLY A 37 6.42 27.39 -11.51
CA GLY A 37 5.21 27.21 -12.32
C GLY A 37 5.29 27.99 -13.63
N ARG A 38 5.68 29.26 -13.59
CA ARG A 38 5.86 30.10 -14.79
C ARG A 38 6.92 29.56 -15.76
N ALA A 39 8.01 29.00 -15.24
CA ALA A 39 9.07 28.43 -16.09
C ALA A 39 8.64 27.11 -16.75
N VAL A 40 7.81 26.33 -16.05
CA VAL A 40 7.40 24.99 -16.47
C VAL A 40 6.14 25.02 -17.35
N GLU A 41 5.26 26.01 -17.18
CA GLU A 41 4.02 26.20 -17.96
C GLU A 41 4.19 26.03 -19.49
N PRO A 42 5.15 26.68 -20.18
CA PRO A 42 5.30 26.51 -21.63
C PRO A 42 5.84 25.13 -22.05
N LEU A 43 6.39 24.35 -21.12
CA LEU A 43 6.97 23.03 -21.39
C LEU A 43 5.94 21.90 -21.29
N ILE A 44 4.78 22.17 -20.69
CA ILE A 44 3.75 21.18 -20.45
C ILE A 44 2.60 21.39 -21.45
N SER A 45 2.35 20.38 -22.30
CA SER A 45 1.13 20.34 -23.13
C SER A 45 -0.11 20.10 -22.27
N GLY A 46 -1.30 20.55 -22.72
CA GLY A 46 -2.54 20.48 -21.93
C GLY A 46 -2.86 19.09 -21.35
N GLU A 47 -2.59 18.02 -22.10
CA GLU A 47 -2.74 16.63 -21.63
C GLU A 47 -1.78 16.28 -20.49
N LYS A 48 -0.51 16.71 -20.59
CA LYS A 48 0.49 16.48 -19.54
C LYS A 48 0.18 17.30 -18.29
N ALA A 49 -0.40 18.49 -18.44
CA ALA A 49 -0.84 19.31 -17.30
C ALA A 49 -1.99 18.65 -16.53
N LEU A 50 -2.94 18.04 -17.26
CA LEU A 50 -4.03 17.27 -16.65
C LEU A 50 -3.51 16.02 -15.92
N ALA A 51 -2.60 15.27 -16.53
CA ALA A 51 -1.97 14.11 -15.87
C ALA A 51 -1.18 14.52 -14.62
N LEU A 52 -0.50 15.68 -14.64
CA LEU A 52 0.20 16.23 -13.49
C LEU A 52 -0.74 16.69 -12.37
N ARG A 53 -1.90 17.26 -12.71
CA ARG A 53 -2.94 17.57 -11.70
C ARG A 53 -3.50 16.30 -11.06
N GLN A 54 -3.81 15.29 -11.87
CA GLN A 54 -4.31 14.01 -11.37
C GLN A 54 -3.28 13.30 -10.48
N THR A 55 -1.98 13.46 -10.77
CA THR A 55 -0.91 12.93 -9.92
C THR A 55 -0.64 13.80 -8.67
N GLY A 56 -0.91 15.10 -8.73
CA GLY A 56 -0.85 16.00 -7.57
C GLY A 56 -1.94 15.75 -6.52
N ASP A 57 -3.06 15.17 -6.93
CA ASP A 57 -4.13 14.70 -6.04
C ASP A 57 -3.87 13.29 -5.46
N LEU A 58 -2.70 12.70 -5.74
CA LEU A 58 -2.36 11.40 -5.17
C LEU A 58 -2.11 11.52 -3.67
N LYS A 59 -2.74 10.63 -2.92
CA LYS A 59 -2.48 10.45 -1.49
C LYS A 59 -0.98 10.26 -1.27
N PRO A 60 -0.37 10.95 -0.28
CA PRO A 60 1.03 10.78 0.02
C PRO A 60 1.33 9.31 0.33
N LEU A 61 2.52 8.84 -0.06
CA LEU A 61 2.92 7.44 0.09
C LEU A 61 2.70 6.92 1.51
N PHE A 62 2.97 7.73 2.54
CA PHE A 62 2.76 7.35 3.93
C PHE A 62 1.27 7.07 4.24
N GLU A 63 0.34 7.82 3.69
CA GLU A 63 -1.11 7.58 3.86
C GLU A 63 -1.53 6.27 3.15
N LEU A 64 -0.96 6.00 1.98
CA LEU A 64 -1.17 4.72 1.29
C LEU A 64 -0.60 3.55 2.11
N LEU A 65 0.60 3.71 2.70
CA LEU A 65 1.22 2.72 3.57
C LEU A 65 0.43 2.50 4.86
N ALA A 66 -0.18 3.54 5.43
CA ALA A 66 -1.03 3.41 6.61
C ALA A 66 -2.26 2.51 6.35
N SER A 67 -2.69 2.39 5.09
CA SER A 67 -3.81 1.51 4.74
C SER A 67 -3.44 0.02 4.63
N VAL A 68 -2.15 -0.34 4.59
CA VAL A 68 -1.72 -1.72 4.28
C VAL A 68 -2.25 -2.75 5.30
N ASP A 69 -2.22 -2.40 6.58
CA ASP A 69 -2.66 -3.31 7.65
C ASP A 69 -4.17 -3.19 7.98
N THR A 70 -4.89 -2.27 7.35
CA THR A 70 -6.33 -2.11 7.55
C THR A 70 -7.13 -3.19 6.82
N ALA A 71 -8.41 -3.34 7.18
CA ALA A 71 -9.30 -4.27 6.48
C ALA A 71 -9.39 -3.96 4.97
N GLU A 72 -9.43 -2.68 4.60
CA GLU A 72 -9.46 -2.24 3.21
C GLU A 72 -8.17 -2.60 2.46
N GLY A 73 -7.00 -2.38 3.06
CA GLY A 73 -5.72 -2.74 2.44
C GLY A 73 -5.58 -4.24 2.26
N ARG A 74 -5.98 -5.03 3.26
CA ARG A 74 -5.98 -6.49 3.18
C ARG A 74 -6.95 -7.01 2.11
N SER A 75 -8.14 -6.41 1.97
CA SER A 75 -9.10 -6.76 0.92
C SER A 75 -8.50 -6.51 -0.47
N ARG A 76 -7.85 -5.35 -0.66
CA ARG A 76 -7.17 -5.02 -1.92
C ARG A 76 -6.10 -6.04 -2.28
N VAL A 77 -5.30 -6.48 -1.31
CA VAL A 77 -4.28 -7.52 -1.54
C VAL A 77 -4.94 -8.85 -1.86
N ALA A 78 -6.02 -9.23 -1.17
CA ALA A 78 -6.74 -10.47 -1.42
C ALA A 78 -7.32 -10.52 -2.85
N GLU A 79 -7.90 -9.41 -3.33
CA GLU A 79 -8.40 -9.28 -4.70
C GLU A 79 -7.29 -9.49 -5.72
N VAL A 80 -6.15 -8.83 -5.54
CA VAL A 80 -4.98 -8.98 -6.43
C VAL A 80 -4.44 -10.41 -6.42
N LEU A 81 -4.40 -11.07 -5.26
CA LEU A 81 -3.94 -12.46 -5.15
C LEU A 81 -4.91 -13.44 -5.82
N ALA A 82 -6.22 -13.16 -5.80
CA ALA A 82 -7.22 -13.98 -6.47
C ALA A 82 -7.08 -13.96 -8.00
N GLU A 83 -6.61 -12.85 -8.57
CA GLU A 83 -6.35 -12.72 -10.01
C GLU A 83 -5.04 -13.41 -10.46
N GLN A 84 -4.16 -13.78 -9.52
CA GLN A 84 -2.92 -14.45 -9.87
C GLN A 84 -3.15 -15.90 -10.34
N PRO A 85 -2.33 -16.39 -11.28
CA PRO A 85 -2.39 -17.78 -11.69
C PRO A 85 -2.06 -18.70 -10.50
N PHE A 86 -2.74 -19.85 -10.46
CA PHE A 86 -2.43 -20.92 -9.51
C PHE A 86 -0.96 -21.37 -9.63
N PRO A 87 -0.35 -21.87 -8.54
CA PRO A 87 -0.96 -22.20 -7.24
C PRO A 87 -1.12 -21.02 -6.27
N HIS A 88 -2.23 -20.99 -5.52
CA HIS A 88 -2.44 -20.05 -4.43
C HIS A 88 -1.87 -20.58 -3.12
N TYR A 89 -1.34 -19.67 -2.29
CA TYR A 89 -0.77 -20.02 -0.99
C TYR A 89 -1.45 -19.22 0.11
N GLU A 90 -1.97 -19.90 1.11
CA GLU A 90 -2.62 -19.30 2.27
C GLU A 90 -1.94 -19.75 3.57
N SER A 91 -2.03 -18.93 4.63
CA SER A 91 -1.56 -19.34 5.95
C SER A 91 -2.46 -20.43 6.53
N ALA A 92 -1.89 -21.53 7.03
CA ALA A 92 -2.68 -22.56 7.71
C ALA A 92 -3.18 -22.03 9.06
N PRO A 93 -4.51 -21.83 9.26
CA PRO A 93 -5.04 -21.16 10.45
C PRO A 93 -4.78 -21.92 11.76
N ASN A 94 -4.61 -23.23 11.69
CA ASN A 94 -4.41 -24.09 12.85
C ASN A 94 -2.93 -24.45 13.11
N GLN A 95 -2.00 -24.06 12.23
CA GLN A 95 -0.59 -24.48 12.30
C GLN A 95 0.36 -23.33 11.90
N PRO A 96 0.81 -22.50 12.86
CA PRO A 96 1.71 -21.39 12.56
C PRO A 96 3.02 -21.89 11.94
N GLY A 97 3.41 -21.29 10.81
CA GLY A 97 4.61 -21.67 10.06
C GLY A 97 4.38 -22.67 8.92
N LEU A 98 3.14 -23.15 8.74
CA LEU A 98 2.73 -23.96 7.58
C LEU A 98 1.81 -23.16 6.65
N LEU A 99 1.89 -23.49 5.36
CA LEU A 99 1.11 -22.88 4.28
C LEU A 99 0.22 -23.95 3.63
N VAL A 100 -0.99 -23.55 3.27
CA VAL A 100 -1.90 -24.33 2.41
C VAL A 100 -1.62 -23.91 0.97
N ARG A 101 -1.15 -24.84 0.14
CA ARG A 101 -1.03 -24.66 -1.30
C ARG A 101 -2.29 -25.20 -1.96
N THR A 102 -3.02 -24.35 -2.67
CA THR A 102 -4.19 -24.72 -3.49
C THR A 102 -3.78 -24.71 -4.95
N GLU A 103 -3.91 -25.85 -5.62
CA GLU A 103 -3.67 -26.01 -7.05
C GLU A 103 -4.92 -25.61 -7.88
N ALA A 104 -4.75 -25.48 -9.20
CA ALA A 104 -5.85 -25.10 -10.11
C ALA A 104 -7.01 -26.11 -10.15
N ASP A 105 -6.75 -27.36 -9.77
CA ASP A 105 -7.74 -28.44 -9.67
C ASP A 105 -8.48 -28.46 -8.31
N GLY A 106 -8.13 -27.53 -7.41
CA GLY A 106 -8.68 -27.46 -6.06
C GLY A 106 -7.99 -28.38 -5.05
N GLN A 107 -6.93 -29.11 -5.43
CA GLN A 107 -6.17 -29.90 -4.46
C GLN A 107 -5.41 -28.99 -3.50
N GLN A 108 -5.62 -29.23 -2.21
CA GLN A 108 -4.95 -28.52 -1.13
C GLN A 108 -3.87 -29.37 -0.50
N ALA A 109 -2.64 -28.84 -0.40
CA ALA A 109 -1.53 -29.48 0.28
C ALA A 109 -0.97 -28.54 1.36
N ILE A 110 -0.87 -29.04 2.59
CA ILE A 110 -0.25 -28.28 3.70
C ILE A 110 1.25 -28.56 3.68
N GLY A 111 2.07 -27.53 3.81
CA GLY A 111 3.52 -27.68 3.72
C GLY A 111 4.31 -26.43 4.10
N LYS A 112 5.62 -26.51 3.91
CA LYS A 112 6.53 -25.38 4.08
C LYS A 112 7.54 -25.33 2.95
N PHE A 113 8.02 -24.13 2.63
CA PHE A 113 9.13 -23.98 1.71
C PHE A 113 10.45 -24.33 2.41
N VAL A 114 11.18 -25.31 1.88
CA VAL A 114 12.56 -25.63 2.29
C VAL A 114 13.43 -25.61 1.05
N GLY A 115 14.45 -24.75 1.02
CA GLY A 115 15.35 -24.64 -0.12
C GLY A 115 14.64 -24.30 -1.45
N ARG A 116 13.64 -23.40 -1.39
CA ARG A 116 12.77 -23.00 -2.52
C ARG A 116 11.87 -24.10 -3.10
N LYS A 117 11.79 -25.27 -2.46
CA LYS A 117 10.84 -26.34 -2.81
C LYS A 117 9.73 -26.41 -1.77
N PHE A 118 8.49 -26.51 -2.24
CA PHE A 118 7.34 -26.71 -1.36
C PHE A 118 7.31 -28.17 -0.92
N ASN A 119 7.63 -28.42 0.36
CA ASN A 119 7.58 -29.76 0.94
C ASN A 119 6.24 -29.92 1.66
N ILE A 120 5.48 -30.92 1.22
CA ILE A 120 4.22 -31.31 1.86
C ILE A 120 4.55 -31.82 3.28
N PHE A 121 3.87 -31.27 4.26
CA PHE A 121 3.96 -31.71 5.65
C PHE A 121 2.83 -32.73 5.87
N GLU A 122 3.17 -34.01 5.89
CA GLU A 122 2.21 -35.04 6.31
C GLU A 122 1.97 -34.89 7.82
N PRO A 123 0.73 -34.62 8.27
CA PRO A 123 0.46 -34.51 9.70
C PRO A 123 0.63 -35.89 10.33
N THR A 124 1.74 -36.08 11.05
CA THR A 124 1.93 -37.22 11.93
C THR A 124 0.78 -37.31 12.93
N ALA A 125 0.31 -38.53 13.20
CA ALA A 125 -0.90 -38.85 13.96
C ALA A 125 -1.05 -38.19 15.36
N CYS A 126 -0.01 -37.54 15.87
CA CYS A 126 -0.02 -36.81 17.15
C CYS A 126 -0.82 -35.49 17.11
N ASP A 127 -0.97 -34.84 15.94
CA ASP A 127 -1.68 -33.54 15.84
C ASP A 127 -3.21 -33.66 15.69
N ARG A 128 -3.73 -34.88 15.44
CA ARG A 128 -5.19 -35.10 15.40
C ARG A 128 -5.86 -34.98 16.77
N ALA A 129 -5.09 -35.16 17.85
CA ALA A 129 -5.62 -35.13 19.21
C ALA A 129 -5.99 -33.70 19.67
N THR A 130 -5.36 -32.65 19.12
CA THR A 130 -5.62 -31.26 19.52
C THR A 130 -6.82 -30.64 18.80
N SER A 131 -7.15 -31.09 17.59
CA SER A 131 -8.38 -30.65 16.89
C SER A 131 -9.65 -31.22 17.53
N ASN A 132 -9.63 -32.45 18.05
CA ASN A 132 -10.82 -33.10 18.60
C ASN A 132 -11.15 -32.69 20.04
N LYS A 133 -10.21 -32.03 20.75
CA LYS A 133 -10.46 -31.52 22.10
C LYS A 133 -11.13 -30.13 22.11
N LYS A 134 -11.00 -29.38 21.02
CA LYS A 134 -11.61 -28.03 20.87
C LYS A 134 -13.08 -28.05 20.44
N ALA A 135 -13.63 -29.20 20.02
CA ALA A 135 -15.03 -29.36 19.63
C ALA A 135 -15.93 -29.91 20.76
N ALA A 136 -15.36 -30.27 21.93
CA ALA A 136 -16.08 -30.81 23.07
C ALA A 136 -16.24 -29.83 24.25
N GLU A 137 -15.67 -28.62 24.15
CA GLU A 137 -15.71 -27.57 25.18
C GLU A 137 -15.99 -26.19 24.54
N GLY A 138 -17.18 -25.99 23.98
CA GLY A 138 -17.61 -24.68 23.46
C GLY A 138 -18.97 -24.69 22.78
#